data_AF-A0A924XA56-F1
#
_entry.id   AF-A0A924XA56-F1
#
_cell.length_a   1.000
_cell.length_b   1.000
_cell.length_c   1.000
_cell.angle_alpha   90.00
_cell.angle_beta   90.00
_cell.angle_gamma   90.00
#
_symmetry.space_group_name_H-M   'P 1'
#
loop_
_entity.id
_entity.type
_entity.pdbx_description
1 polymer ?
#
loop_
_entity_poly.entity_id
_entity_poly.type
_entity_poly.pdbx_seq_one_letter_code
_entity_poly.pdbx_strand_id
1 'polypeptide(L)'
;YALYPMPLRHGLTIGEMARFYNDVLGIKANLHVVPMSGWRRDMWFDDAGLPWVRPSPNLPNLTSALLYPSLVAFESSNLSVGRGTTEAFQRIGAPWLNADSVVRLLEDRGLNGVRFSSERFTPENPGDRKYGGRSIPGVRMTVLNRDRLSVGRVGAALLWAIARVHGDSLKLTDRGFDLRFGEATARQALLAGEDPDAVMDRTLPASIAFQQRAKKYMLYR
;
A
#
# COMPACT_ATOMS: atom_id res chain seq x y z
N TYR A 1 6.22 15.09 -2.41
CA TYR A 1 5.84 15.19 -0.99
C TYR A 1 4.33 15.27 -0.91
N ALA A 2 3.70 14.68 0.11
CA ALA A 2 2.25 14.79 0.29
C ALA A 2 1.88 16.27 0.49
N LEU A 3 0.92 16.77 -0.30
CA LEU A 3 0.49 18.17 -0.25
C LEU A 3 -0.37 18.49 0.98
N TYR A 4 -0.89 17.46 1.65
CA TYR A 4 -1.82 17.59 2.75
C TYR A 4 -1.79 16.31 3.63
N PRO A 5 -1.94 16.42 4.97
CA PRO A 5 -2.00 15.26 5.86
C PRO A 5 -3.31 14.49 5.64
N MET A 6 -3.23 13.39 4.89
CA MET A 6 -4.36 12.51 4.62
C MET A 6 -3.98 11.04 4.83
N PRO A 7 -4.96 10.16 5.11
CA PRO A 7 -4.71 8.74 5.20
C PRO A 7 -4.15 8.18 3.89
N LEU A 8 -3.30 7.16 4.01
CA LEU A 8 -2.71 6.44 2.88
C LEU A 8 -3.77 6.00 1.85
N ARG A 9 -4.96 5.60 2.31
CA ARG A 9 -6.15 5.39 1.50
C ARG A 9 -7.21 6.42 1.89
N HIS A 10 -7.29 7.51 1.13
CA HIS A 10 -8.18 8.65 1.42
C HIS A 10 -9.67 8.39 1.10
N GLY A 11 -9.98 7.43 0.21
CA GLY A 11 -11.38 7.04 -0.07
C GLY A 11 -12.22 8.09 -0.80
N LEU A 12 -11.58 9.02 -1.52
CA LEU A 12 -12.22 10.04 -2.35
C LEU A 12 -11.96 9.76 -3.83
N THR A 13 -12.92 10.05 -4.69
CA THR A 13 -12.68 10.19 -6.13
C THR A 13 -11.82 11.43 -6.42
N ILE A 14 -11.24 11.51 -7.63
CA ILE A 14 -10.42 12.68 -8.00
C ILE A 14 -11.23 13.99 -8.01
N GLY A 15 -12.52 13.94 -8.35
CA GLY A 15 -13.41 15.10 -8.31
C GLY A 15 -13.71 15.57 -6.88
N GLU A 16 -13.98 14.65 -5.96
CA GLU A 16 -14.16 14.98 -4.54
C GLU A 16 -12.85 15.50 -3.92
N MET A 17 -11.71 14.93 -4.33
CA MET A 17 -10.38 15.41 -3.93
C MET A 17 -10.10 16.83 -4.44
N ALA A 18 -10.46 17.15 -5.68
CA ALA A 18 -10.32 18.49 -6.24
C ALA A 18 -11.16 19.50 -5.43
N ARG A 19 -12.40 19.15 -5.08
CA ARG A 19 -13.26 19.98 -4.20
C ARG A 19 -12.66 20.14 -2.81
N PHE A 20 -12.15 19.06 -2.22
CA PHE A 20 -11.48 19.08 -0.93
C PHE A 20 -10.31 20.06 -0.95
N TYR A 21 -9.36 19.90 -1.88
CA TYR A 21 -8.18 20.76 -1.95
C TYR A 21 -8.50 22.22 -2.29
N ASN A 22 -9.47 22.47 -3.16
CA ASN A 22 -9.83 23.83 -3.53
C ASN A 22 -10.25 24.66 -2.30
N ASP A 23 -10.95 24.04 -1.36
CA ASP A 23 -11.33 24.65 -0.07
C ASP A 23 -10.17 24.61 0.93
N VAL A 24 -9.63 23.43 1.24
CA VAL A 24 -8.69 23.27 2.37
C VAL A 24 -7.33 23.95 2.18
N LEU A 25 -6.90 24.13 0.94
CA LEU A 25 -5.65 24.82 0.60
C LEU A 25 -5.92 26.27 0.15
N GLY A 26 -7.17 26.73 0.16
CA GLY A 26 -7.54 28.08 -0.25
C GLY A 26 -7.16 28.42 -1.68
N ILE A 27 -7.16 27.43 -2.59
CA ILE A 27 -6.74 27.59 -4.00
C ILE A 27 -7.69 28.56 -4.72
N LYS A 28 -8.98 28.57 -4.37
CA LYS A 28 -10.02 29.44 -4.94
C LYS A 28 -10.11 29.35 -6.48
N ALA A 29 -9.81 28.19 -7.05
CA ALA A 29 -10.03 27.94 -8.46
C ALA A 29 -11.53 27.98 -8.77
N ASN A 30 -11.87 28.48 -9.97
CA ASN A 30 -13.21 28.32 -10.54
C ASN A 30 -13.40 26.85 -10.97
N LEU A 31 -13.71 25.99 -9.99
CA LEU A 31 -13.75 24.55 -10.15
C LEU A 31 -15.15 24.07 -10.52
N HIS A 32 -15.26 23.38 -11.64
CA HIS A 32 -16.43 22.58 -12.02
C HIS A 32 -16.06 21.09 -12.06
N VAL A 33 -16.83 20.27 -11.36
CA VAL A 33 -16.69 18.80 -11.37
C VAL A 33 -17.95 18.21 -11.97
N VAL A 34 -17.80 17.45 -13.06
CA VAL A 34 -18.90 16.68 -13.66
C VAL A 34 -18.99 15.34 -12.91
N PRO A 35 -20.05 15.08 -12.11
CA PRO A 35 -20.17 13.84 -11.35
C PRO A 35 -20.46 12.66 -12.28
N MET A 36 -19.96 11.49 -11.91
CA MET A 36 -20.32 10.23 -12.57
C MET A 36 -21.78 9.87 -12.28
N SER A 37 -22.44 9.20 -13.22
CA SER A 37 -23.75 8.58 -13.00
C SER A 37 -23.59 7.12 -12.58
N GLY A 38 -24.42 6.65 -11.65
CA GLY A 38 -24.49 5.23 -11.24
C GLY A 38 -23.37 4.72 -10.33
N TRP A 39 -22.24 5.43 -10.23
CA TRP A 39 -21.15 5.06 -9.30
C TRP A 39 -21.59 5.24 -7.84
N ARG A 40 -21.27 4.25 -7.01
CA ARG A 40 -21.48 4.26 -5.57
C ARG A 40 -20.17 3.97 -4.85
N ARG A 41 -20.03 4.45 -3.64
CA ARG A 41 -18.78 4.38 -2.88
C ARG A 41 -18.44 2.96 -2.40
N ASP A 42 -19.41 2.07 -2.39
CA ASP A 42 -19.26 0.63 -2.11
C ASP A 42 -18.86 -0.19 -3.34
N MET A 43 -18.83 0.40 -4.54
CA MET A 43 -18.39 -0.27 -5.75
C MET A 43 -16.86 -0.37 -5.80
N TRP A 44 -16.39 -1.56 -6.15
CA TRP A 44 -15.04 -1.75 -6.64
C TRP A 44 -14.97 -1.46 -8.14
N PHE A 45 -13.76 -1.33 -8.69
CA PHE A 45 -13.58 -0.94 -10.09
C PHE A 45 -14.17 -1.96 -11.07
N ASP A 46 -14.03 -3.25 -10.77
CA ASP A 46 -14.61 -4.36 -11.53
C ASP A 46 -16.15 -4.41 -11.47
N ASP A 47 -16.76 -3.83 -10.42
CA ASP A 47 -18.22 -3.71 -10.34
C ASP A 47 -18.77 -2.62 -11.29
N ALA A 48 -17.90 -1.71 -11.77
CA ALA A 48 -18.28 -0.66 -12.70
C ALA A 48 -18.41 -1.13 -14.17
N GLY A 49 -17.99 -2.36 -14.47
CA GLY A 49 -18.02 -2.92 -15.84
C GLY A 49 -17.09 -2.22 -16.83
N LEU A 50 -16.13 -1.43 -16.35
CA LEU A 50 -15.17 -0.70 -17.18
C LEU A 50 -13.90 -1.53 -17.41
N PRO A 51 -13.26 -1.42 -18.58
CA PRO A 51 -11.99 -2.09 -18.83
C PRO A 51 -10.88 -1.51 -17.96
N TRP A 52 -10.03 -2.38 -17.41
CA TRP A 52 -8.83 -1.95 -16.69
C TRP A 52 -7.76 -1.50 -17.69
N VAL A 53 -7.60 -0.18 -17.81
CA VAL A 53 -6.45 0.42 -18.48
C VAL A 53 -5.37 0.65 -17.43
N ARG A 54 -4.20 0.04 -17.63
CA ARG A 54 -3.08 0.13 -16.68
C ARG A 54 -2.69 1.60 -16.45
N PRO A 55 -2.78 2.12 -15.22
CA PRO A 55 -2.35 3.50 -14.94
C PRO A 55 -0.82 3.65 -14.93
N SER A 56 -0.10 2.53 -14.86
CA SER A 56 1.37 2.46 -14.86
C SER A 56 1.81 1.06 -15.34
N PRO A 57 3.00 0.92 -15.95
CA PRO A 57 3.56 -0.38 -16.30
C PRO A 57 3.60 -1.37 -15.12
N ASN A 58 3.78 -0.86 -13.89
CA ASN A 58 3.90 -1.69 -12.68
C ASN A 58 2.58 -1.84 -11.90
N LEU A 59 1.45 -1.38 -12.44
CA LEU A 59 0.11 -1.63 -11.90
C LEU A 59 -0.70 -2.44 -12.92
N PRO A 60 -0.33 -3.71 -13.15
CA PRO A 60 -0.87 -4.49 -14.26
C PRO A 60 -2.35 -4.87 -14.09
N ASN A 61 -2.86 -4.95 -12.86
CA ASN A 61 -4.22 -5.40 -12.55
C ASN A 61 -4.74 -4.78 -11.23
N LEU A 62 -6.01 -5.06 -10.92
CA LEU A 62 -6.70 -4.56 -9.73
C LEU A 62 -6.07 -5.02 -8.41
N THR A 63 -5.58 -6.26 -8.34
CA THR A 63 -4.90 -6.77 -7.15
C THR A 63 -3.63 -5.97 -6.86
N SER A 64 -2.85 -5.63 -7.90
CA SER A 64 -1.70 -4.75 -7.76
C SER A 64 -2.11 -3.35 -7.27
N ALA A 65 -3.20 -2.78 -7.79
CA ALA A 65 -3.69 -1.48 -7.33
C ALA A 65 -4.16 -1.52 -5.86
N LEU A 66 -4.79 -2.62 -5.44
CA LEU A 66 -5.27 -2.83 -4.07
C LEU A 66 -4.12 -2.97 -3.06
N LEU A 67 -3.08 -3.74 -3.41
CA LEU A 67 -1.93 -4.01 -2.54
C LEU A 67 -0.81 -2.96 -2.64
N TYR A 68 -0.82 -2.10 -3.68
CA TYR A 68 0.17 -1.04 -3.86
C TYR A 68 0.43 -0.20 -2.60
N PRO A 69 -0.60 0.26 -1.84
CA PRO A 69 -0.36 1.03 -0.63
C PRO A 69 0.42 0.26 0.44
N SER A 70 0.28 -1.06 0.51
CA SER A 70 1.04 -1.91 1.46
C SER A 70 2.52 -2.02 1.11
N LEU A 71 2.87 -1.87 -0.16
CA LEU A 71 4.18 -2.24 -0.68
C LEU A 71 5.00 -1.07 -1.21
N VAL A 72 4.37 0.03 -1.58
CA VAL A 72 5.05 1.18 -2.20
C VAL A 72 6.20 1.71 -1.34
N ALA A 73 6.05 1.71 -0.01
CA ALA A 73 7.12 2.15 0.90
C ALA A 73 8.42 1.35 0.75
N PHE A 74 8.32 0.05 0.45
CA PHE A 74 9.47 -0.84 0.23
C PHE A 74 10.21 -0.58 -1.08
N GLU A 75 9.70 0.27 -1.98
CA GLU A 75 10.51 0.79 -3.07
C GLU A 75 11.76 1.51 -2.56
N SER A 76 11.66 2.13 -1.38
CA SER A 76 12.77 2.76 -0.66
C SER A 76 13.55 1.78 0.20
N SER A 77 13.68 0.53 -0.24
CA SER A 77 14.45 -0.51 0.42
C SER A 77 15.29 -1.33 -0.56
N ASN A 78 16.12 -2.21 -0.04
CA ASN A 78 16.77 -3.27 -0.84
C ASN A 78 15.86 -4.48 -1.12
N LEU A 79 14.53 -4.39 -0.99
CA LEU A 79 13.59 -5.45 -1.42
C LEU A 79 13.04 -5.15 -2.82
N SER A 80 12.86 -6.21 -3.63
CA SER A 80 11.99 -6.17 -4.81
C SER A 80 10.55 -6.24 -4.37
N VAL A 81 9.70 -5.38 -4.95
CA VAL A 81 8.23 -5.41 -4.77
C VAL A 81 7.51 -6.10 -5.94
N GLY A 82 8.22 -7.00 -6.64
CA GLY A 82 7.69 -7.74 -7.79
C GLY A 82 7.69 -6.97 -9.11
N ARG A 83 8.32 -5.78 -9.19
CA ARG A 83 8.56 -5.09 -10.48
C ARG A 83 9.32 -6.03 -11.42
N GLY A 84 9.03 -5.96 -12.72
CA GLY A 84 9.57 -6.92 -13.70
C GLY A 84 8.86 -8.29 -13.71
N THR A 85 7.73 -8.43 -13.01
CA THR A 85 6.86 -9.61 -13.09
C THR A 85 5.45 -9.20 -13.53
N THR A 86 4.61 -10.17 -13.90
CA THR A 86 3.18 -9.94 -14.17
C THR A 86 2.36 -9.60 -12.92
N GLU A 87 2.96 -9.72 -11.74
CA GLU A 87 2.32 -9.64 -10.43
C GLU A 87 3.05 -8.63 -9.53
N ALA A 88 3.51 -7.52 -10.13
CA ALA A 88 4.09 -6.39 -9.40
C ALA A 88 3.15 -5.88 -8.31
N PHE A 89 3.70 -5.54 -7.14
CA PHE A 89 2.95 -5.21 -5.93
C PHE A 89 2.02 -6.31 -5.42
N GLN A 90 2.32 -7.58 -5.70
CA GLN A 90 1.64 -8.74 -5.09
C GLN A 90 2.62 -9.67 -4.40
N ARG A 91 3.90 -9.31 -4.41
CA ARG A 91 5.00 -10.04 -3.78
C ARG A 91 6.09 -9.10 -3.32
N ILE A 92 6.88 -9.54 -2.35
CA ILE A 92 8.07 -8.86 -1.87
C ILE A 92 9.21 -9.86 -1.65
N GLY A 93 10.43 -9.55 -2.06
CA GLY A 93 11.53 -10.52 -2.03
C GLY A 93 12.91 -9.92 -2.13
N ALA A 94 13.91 -10.69 -1.69
CA ALA A 94 15.32 -10.38 -1.85
C ALA A 94 16.15 -11.67 -1.76
N PRO A 95 17.38 -11.72 -2.31
CA PRO A 95 18.21 -12.92 -2.26
C PRO A 95 18.51 -13.45 -0.86
N TRP A 96 18.54 -12.58 0.14
CA TRP A 96 18.84 -12.87 1.54
C TRP A 96 17.59 -13.26 2.35
N LEU A 97 16.39 -13.19 1.77
CA LEU A 97 15.14 -13.37 2.48
C LEU A 97 14.84 -14.85 2.75
N ASN A 98 14.70 -15.21 4.02
CA ASN A 98 14.06 -16.45 4.46
C ASN A 98 12.54 -16.23 4.47
N ALA A 99 11.92 -16.45 3.29
CA ALA A 99 10.50 -16.22 3.10
C ALA A 99 9.62 -17.07 4.02
N ASP A 100 10.01 -18.32 4.31
CA ASP A 100 9.22 -19.21 5.19
C ASP A 100 9.14 -18.68 6.62
N SER A 101 10.24 -18.19 7.17
CA SER A 101 10.26 -17.59 8.51
C SER A 101 9.42 -16.32 8.58
N VAL A 102 9.47 -15.48 7.54
CA VAL A 102 8.65 -14.27 7.45
C VAL A 102 7.16 -14.63 7.33
N VAL A 103 6.81 -15.59 6.48
CA VAL A 103 5.43 -16.07 6.31
C VAL A 103 4.86 -16.62 7.61
N ARG A 104 5.62 -17.43 8.36
CA ARG A 104 5.17 -17.93 9.68
C ARG A 104 4.78 -16.79 10.61
N LEU A 105 5.64 -15.78 10.76
CA LEU A 105 5.34 -14.61 11.59
C LEU A 105 4.12 -13.83 11.11
N LEU A 106 3.88 -13.76 9.80
CA LEU A 106 2.73 -13.05 9.23
C LEU A 106 1.41 -13.81 9.41
N GLU A 107 1.43 -15.13 9.22
CA GLU A 107 0.25 -16.00 9.41
C GLU A 107 -0.18 -16.02 10.88
N ASP A 108 0.77 -16.02 11.83
CA ASP A 108 0.49 -15.94 13.27
C ASP A 108 -0.27 -14.65 13.67
N ARG A 109 -0.23 -13.60 12.84
CA ARG A 109 -0.98 -12.35 13.09
C ARG A 109 -2.46 -12.44 12.72
N GLY A 110 -2.88 -13.43 11.93
CA GLY A 110 -4.29 -13.59 11.53
C GLY A 110 -4.87 -12.39 10.77
N LEU A 111 -4.09 -11.76 9.88
CA LEU A 111 -4.55 -10.60 9.12
C LEU A 111 -5.75 -10.94 8.22
N ASN A 112 -6.82 -10.17 8.34
CA ASN A 112 -8.05 -10.43 7.59
C ASN A 112 -7.90 -10.10 6.09
N GLY A 113 -8.50 -10.94 5.24
CA GLY A 113 -8.64 -10.68 3.81
C GLY A 113 -7.38 -10.94 2.97
N VAL A 114 -6.30 -11.45 3.56
CA VAL A 114 -5.04 -11.79 2.88
C VAL A 114 -4.47 -13.10 3.40
N ARG A 115 -3.78 -13.84 2.54
CA ARG A 115 -2.92 -14.97 2.88
C ARG A 115 -1.51 -14.70 2.41
N PHE A 116 -0.53 -15.12 3.19
CA PHE A 116 0.88 -15.07 2.82
C PHE A 116 1.37 -16.47 2.45
N SER A 117 2.24 -16.54 1.46
CA SER A 117 2.90 -17.78 1.05
C SER A 117 4.32 -17.49 0.61
N SER A 118 5.23 -18.41 0.87
CA SER A 118 6.59 -18.31 0.34
C SER A 118 6.61 -18.78 -1.11
N GLU A 119 7.39 -18.10 -1.93
CA GLU A 119 7.62 -18.48 -3.31
C GLU A 119 9.04 -18.08 -3.74
N ARG A 120 9.41 -18.48 -4.95
CA ARG A 120 10.50 -17.85 -5.68
C ARG A 120 9.95 -17.11 -6.88
N PHE A 121 10.52 -15.96 -7.20
CA PHE A 121 10.18 -15.21 -8.41
C PHE A 121 11.43 -14.59 -9.03
N THR A 122 11.38 -14.33 -10.32
CA THR A 122 12.46 -13.70 -11.08
C THR A 122 11.95 -12.39 -11.66
N PRO A 123 12.45 -11.23 -11.19
CA PRO A 123 12.21 -9.95 -11.85
C PRO A 123 12.87 -9.93 -13.23
N GLU A 124 12.12 -9.66 -14.29
CA GLU A 124 12.66 -9.46 -15.65
C GLU A 124 12.68 -7.97 -15.98
N ASN A 125 13.87 -7.42 -16.26
CA ASN A 125 14.10 -6.00 -16.56
C ASN A 125 13.31 -5.03 -15.65
N PRO A 126 13.40 -5.15 -14.31
CA PRO A 126 12.60 -4.35 -13.41
C PRO A 126 12.99 -2.88 -13.49
N GLY A 127 12.00 -1.98 -13.53
CA GLY A 127 12.23 -0.54 -13.66
C GLY A 127 13.01 0.11 -12.50
N ASP A 128 13.12 -0.55 -11.35
CA ASP A 128 13.94 -0.14 -10.21
C ASP A 128 15.32 -0.83 -10.17
N ARG A 129 15.63 -1.67 -11.18
CA ARG A 129 16.85 -2.46 -11.36
C ARG A 129 17.12 -3.48 -10.25
N LYS A 130 16.16 -3.76 -9.36
CA LYS A 130 16.36 -4.69 -8.25
C LYS A 130 16.25 -6.13 -8.73
N TYR A 131 17.38 -6.84 -8.69
CA TYR A 131 17.46 -8.29 -8.89
C TYR A 131 16.98 -8.79 -10.26
N GLY A 132 17.15 -7.97 -11.31
CA GLY A 132 16.82 -8.38 -12.69
C GLY A 132 17.52 -9.68 -13.12
N GLY A 133 16.77 -10.60 -13.72
CA GLY A 133 17.25 -11.91 -14.21
C GLY A 133 17.65 -12.90 -13.11
N ARG A 134 17.43 -12.57 -11.82
CA ARG A 134 17.80 -13.42 -10.69
C ARG A 134 16.56 -13.98 -10.00
N SER A 135 16.44 -15.30 -9.92
CA SER A 135 15.45 -15.95 -9.06
C SER A 135 15.76 -15.64 -7.59
N ILE A 136 14.80 -15.04 -6.89
CA ILE A 136 14.90 -14.65 -5.47
C ILE A 136 13.76 -15.28 -4.66
N PRO A 137 13.99 -15.64 -3.38
CA PRO A 137 12.91 -15.99 -2.48
C PRO A 137 12.05 -14.77 -2.16
N GLY A 138 10.77 -15.00 -1.92
CA GLY A 138 9.79 -13.94 -1.72
C GLY A 138 8.56 -14.39 -0.96
N VAL A 139 7.84 -13.40 -0.42
CA VAL A 139 6.52 -13.55 0.17
C VAL A 139 5.49 -13.06 -0.84
N ARG A 140 4.58 -13.93 -1.25
CA ARG A 140 3.39 -13.61 -2.06
C ARG A 140 2.22 -13.29 -1.15
N MET A 141 1.48 -12.25 -1.47
CA MET A 141 0.20 -11.93 -0.84
C MET A 141 -0.93 -12.32 -1.78
N THR A 142 -1.83 -13.18 -1.31
CA THR A 142 -3.06 -13.54 -2.02
C THR A 142 -4.24 -12.87 -1.33
N VAL A 143 -4.95 -12.00 -2.03
CA VAL A 143 -6.16 -11.35 -1.49
C VAL A 143 -7.30 -12.38 -1.46
N LEU A 144 -7.81 -12.67 -0.27
CA LEU A 144 -8.93 -13.60 -0.05
C LEU A 144 -10.27 -12.87 0.06
N ASN A 145 -10.26 -11.66 0.62
CA ASN A 145 -11.44 -10.83 0.76
C ASN A 145 -11.01 -9.35 0.79
N ARG A 146 -11.31 -8.63 -0.30
CA ARG A 146 -10.93 -7.22 -0.48
C ARG A 146 -11.64 -6.25 0.48
N ASP A 147 -12.83 -6.60 0.95
CA ASP A 147 -13.63 -5.77 1.87
C ASP A 147 -13.11 -5.81 3.31
N ARG A 148 -12.40 -6.89 3.66
CA ARG A 148 -11.80 -7.07 4.99
C ARG A 148 -10.31 -6.73 5.05
N LEU A 149 -9.71 -6.37 3.91
CA LEU A 149 -8.28 -6.11 3.79
C LEU A 149 -7.89 -4.74 4.37
N SER A 150 -6.95 -4.73 5.30
CA SER A 150 -6.33 -3.50 5.81
C SER A 150 -4.93 -3.30 5.24
N VAL A 151 -4.82 -2.53 4.17
CA VAL A 151 -3.57 -2.32 3.43
C VAL A 151 -2.45 -1.71 4.27
N GLY A 152 -2.78 -0.80 5.19
CA GLY A 152 -1.79 -0.22 6.11
C GLY A 152 -1.22 -1.25 7.07
N ARG A 153 -2.09 -2.11 7.64
CA ARG A 153 -1.67 -3.20 8.55
C ARG A 153 -0.86 -4.27 7.83
N VAL A 154 -1.18 -4.60 6.59
CA VAL A 154 -0.35 -5.50 5.77
C VAL A 154 1.06 -4.92 5.58
N GLY A 155 1.18 -3.64 5.21
CA GLY A 155 2.49 -3.00 5.05
C GLY A 155 3.30 -2.94 6.36
N ALA A 156 2.64 -2.62 7.48
CA ALA A 156 3.25 -2.61 8.81
C ALA A 156 3.75 -4.00 9.23
N ALA A 157 2.91 -5.01 9.07
CA ALA A 157 3.24 -6.39 9.41
C ALA A 157 4.41 -6.94 8.57
N LEU A 158 4.45 -6.61 7.28
CA LEU A 158 5.58 -6.96 6.40
C LEU A 158 6.90 -6.35 6.91
N LEU A 159 6.90 -5.06 7.25
CA LEU A 159 8.11 -4.40 7.73
C LEU A 159 8.59 -5.03 9.03
N TRP A 160 7.68 -5.19 9.99
CA TRP A 160 7.96 -5.81 11.28
C TRP A 160 8.49 -7.24 11.14
N ALA A 161 7.83 -8.09 10.36
CA ALA A 161 8.22 -9.49 10.20
C ALA A 161 9.58 -9.63 9.50
N ILE A 162 9.81 -8.85 8.43
CA ILE A 162 11.09 -8.86 7.71
C ILE A 162 12.21 -8.33 8.61
N ALA A 163 12.00 -7.25 9.35
CA ALA A 163 12.99 -6.70 10.27
C ALA A 163 13.30 -7.69 11.41
N ARG A 164 12.30 -8.41 11.92
CA ARG A 164 12.48 -9.41 12.99
C ARG A 164 13.29 -10.63 12.55
N VAL A 165 13.16 -11.06 11.29
CA VAL A 165 13.92 -12.20 10.75
C VAL A 165 15.28 -11.75 10.20
N HIS A 166 15.38 -10.54 9.64
CA HIS A 166 16.52 -10.08 8.82
C HIS A 166 16.93 -8.63 9.07
N GLY A 167 16.90 -8.15 10.31
CA GLY A 167 17.26 -6.77 10.67
C GLY A 167 18.61 -6.33 10.10
N ASP A 168 19.63 -7.19 10.16
CA ASP A 168 20.99 -6.88 9.67
C ASP A 168 21.11 -6.79 8.14
N SER A 169 20.17 -7.40 7.40
CA SER A 169 20.17 -7.42 5.93
C SER A 169 19.22 -6.39 5.32
N LEU A 170 18.18 -5.99 6.06
CA LEU A 170 17.21 -5.00 5.61
C LEU A 170 17.87 -3.62 5.54
N LYS A 171 17.84 -3.00 4.35
CA LYS A 171 18.30 -1.62 4.15
C LYS A 171 17.13 -0.77 3.68
N LEU A 172 16.84 0.29 4.41
CA LEU A 172 15.83 1.30 4.05
C LEU A 172 16.52 2.63 3.75
N THR A 173 15.96 3.38 2.81
CA THR A 173 16.15 4.82 2.76
C THR A 173 15.05 5.45 3.62
N ASP A 174 15.38 5.72 4.88
CA ASP A 174 14.47 6.24 5.90
C ASP A 174 13.50 7.30 5.37
N ARG A 175 14.03 8.42 4.86
CA ARG A 175 13.20 9.49 4.27
C ARG A 175 12.29 8.99 3.15
N GLY A 176 12.79 8.13 2.27
CA GLY A 176 12.02 7.61 1.14
C GLY A 176 10.88 6.69 1.59
N PHE A 177 11.12 5.89 2.61
CA PHE A 177 10.13 5.01 3.24
C PHE A 177 9.08 5.84 3.97
N ASP A 178 9.51 6.79 4.81
CA ASP A 178 8.65 7.62 5.66
C ASP A 178 7.69 8.47 4.80
N LEU A 179 8.16 9.02 3.68
CA LEU A 179 7.32 9.78 2.74
C LEU A 179 6.23 8.96 2.06
N ARG A 180 6.35 7.64 2.04
CA ARG A 180 5.39 6.72 1.41
C ARG A 180 4.52 6.01 2.42
N PHE A 181 5.07 5.69 3.59
CA PHE A 181 4.37 4.98 4.65
C PHE A 181 3.58 5.95 5.55
N GLY A 182 4.06 7.19 5.74
CA GLY A 182 3.34 8.28 6.38
C GLY A 182 4.18 9.03 7.41
N GLU A 183 4.85 8.33 8.32
CA GLU A 183 5.58 8.93 9.43
C GLU A 183 6.81 8.12 9.86
N ALA A 184 7.85 8.81 10.33
CA ALA A 184 9.08 8.17 10.81
C ALA A 184 8.86 7.35 12.09
N THR A 185 7.97 7.82 12.97
CA THR A 185 7.64 7.15 14.24
C THR A 185 7.09 5.75 14.03
N ALA A 186 6.25 5.54 13.01
CA ALA A 186 5.73 4.23 12.69
C ALA A 186 6.83 3.28 12.22
N ARG A 187 7.71 3.72 11.30
CA ARG A 187 8.84 2.88 10.85
C ARG A 187 9.76 2.52 12.03
N GLN A 188 10.13 3.50 12.86
CA GLN A 188 11.00 3.30 14.02
C GLN A 188 10.41 2.28 15.00
N ALA A 189 9.12 2.41 15.34
CA ALA A 189 8.42 1.48 16.21
C ALA A 189 8.40 0.04 15.65
N LEU A 190 8.08 -0.12 14.35
CA LEU A 190 8.05 -1.42 13.70
C LEU A 190 9.44 -2.08 13.65
N LEU A 191 10.50 -1.30 13.38
CA LEU A 191 11.88 -1.78 13.40
C LEU A 191 12.36 -2.13 14.82
N ALA A 192 11.85 -1.45 15.85
CA ALA A 192 12.09 -1.78 17.25
C ALA A 192 11.31 -3.02 17.71
N GLY A 193 10.46 -3.60 16.86
CA GLY A 193 9.71 -4.81 17.13
C GLY A 193 8.38 -4.60 17.84
N GLU A 194 7.92 -3.35 17.96
CA GLU A 194 6.58 -3.05 18.47
C GLU A 194 5.49 -3.69 17.61
N ASP A 195 4.35 -4.02 18.22
CA ASP A 195 3.26 -4.68 17.52
C ASP A 195 2.68 -3.81 16.37
N PRO A 196 2.65 -4.32 15.13
CA PRO A 196 2.12 -3.62 13.97
C PRO A 196 0.71 -3.05 14.10
N ASP A 197 -0.19 -3.75 14.78
CA ASP A 197 -1.57 -3.33 14.91
C ASP A 197 -1.67 -2.13 15.86
N ALA A 198 -0.96 -2.20 16.99
CA ALA A 198 -0.84 -1.08 17.93
C ALA A 198 -0.19 0.16 17.29
N VAL A 199 0.84 -0.02 16.45
CA VAL A 199 1.47 1.08 15.70
C VAL A 199 0.47 1.72 14.73
N MET A 200 -0.26 0.91 13.96
CA MET A 200 -1.24 1.43 13.01
C MET A 200 -2.42 2.12 13.68
N ASP A 201 -2.84 1.67 14.86
CA ASP A 201 -3.94 2.27 15.62
C ASP A 201 -3.67 3.70 16.09
N ARG A 202 -2.40 4.11 16.19
CA ARG A 202 -2.02 5.52 16.45
C ARG A 202 -2.55 6.48 15.38
N THR A 203 -2.73 5.99 14.15
CA THR A 203 -3.22 6.79 13.01
C THR A 203 -4.74 6.85 12.90
N LEU A 204 -5.46 6.03 13.68
CA LEU A 204 -6.91 5.89 13.59
C LEU A 204 -7.65 7.20 13.92
N PRO A 205 -7.31 7.96 14.99
CA PRO A 205 -7.96 9.23 15.28
C PRO A 205 -7.85 10.24 14.13
N ALA A 206 -6.66 10.37 13.53
CA ALA A 206 -6.43 11.27 12.40
C ALA A 206 -7.21 10.81 11.16
N SER A 207 -7.31 9.50 10.93
CA SER A 207 -8.09 8.92 9.82
C SER A 207 -9.59 9.18 9.98
N ILE A 208 -10.13 9.03 11.19
CA ILE A 208 -11.52 9.36 11.51
C ILE A 208 -11.78 10.85 11.33
N ALA A 209 -10.88 11.72 11.83
CA ALA A 209 -11.00 13.17 11.66
C ALA A 209 -11.00 13.58 10.18
N PHE A 210 -10.10 12.98 9.38
CA PHE A 210 -10.08 13.19 7.93
C PHE A 210 -11.40 12.74 7.29
N GLN A 211 -11.90 11.55 7.63
CA GLN A 211 -13.15 11.03 7.09
C GLN A 211 -14.32 11.98 7.38
N GLN A 212 -14.46 12.48 8.61
CA GLN A 212 -15.53 13.42 8.97
C GLN A 212 -15.43 14.73 8.17
N ARG A 213 -14.21 15.28 8.04
CA ARG A 213 -13.96 16.48 7.24
C ARG A 213 -14.23 16.25 5.75
N ALA A 214 -13.91 15.07 5.24
CA ALA A 214 -14.05 14.72 3.83
C ALA A 214 -15.52 14.60 3.39
N LYS A 215 -16.45 14.25 4.30
CA LYS A 215 -17.88 14.08 4.02
C LYS A 215 -18.51 15.26 3.26
N LYS A 216 -18.14 16.51 3.61
CA LYS A 216 -18.73 17.70 2.97
C LYS A 216 -18.37 17.86 1.48
N TYR A 217 -17.37 17.12 1.00
CA TYR A 217 -16.93 17.15 -0.39
C TYR A 217 -17.37 15.93 -1.19
N MET A 218 -17.99 14.95 -0.54
CA MET A 218 -18.43 13.73 -1.20
C MET A 218 -19.54 14.03 -2.21
N LEU A 219 -19.45 13.41 -3.37
CA LEU A 219 -20.40 13.48 -4.48
C LEU A 219 -21.30 12.24 -4.52
N TYR A 220 -20.87 11.16 -3.88
CA TYR A 220 -21.50 9.84 -3.98
C TYR A 220 -21.76 9.28 -2.57
N ARG A 221 -22.75 8.38 -2.48
CA ARG A 221 -23.10 7.69 -1.23
C ARG A 221 -22.27 6.43 -1.04
#